data_AF-A0A924HST2-F1
#
_entry.id   AF-A0A924HST2-F1
#
_cell.length_a   1.000
_cell.length_b   1.000
_cell.length_c   1.000
_cell.angle_alpha   90.00
_cell.angle_beta   90.00
_cell.angle_gamma   90.00
#
_symmetry.space_group_name_H-M   'P 1'
#
loop_
_entity.id
_entity.type
_entity.pdbx_description
1 polymer ?
#
loop_
_entity_poly.entity_id
_entity_poly.type
_entity_poly.pdbx_seq_one_letter_code
_entity_poly.pdbx_strand_id
1 'polypeptide(L)'
;WIPCGPGNNGGDGFEAALQLHRRGKNVVVSALPSAKPRTGDAFKAYQRAVRAGVVFQANAPTGFDLCIDALFGIGKFDNFDALCQTWIAQINAGTGPVLSVDVPTGLQADTGIATSHAVRADFTLSLLTLKPGLFTADGRACSGDIWFNALTATHTQLPCAYLGGAPQNEHRAHNTHKGTFGDVAVFGGDTGMVGAAVLAARAALRGGAGRVFLGLLSDDPPALDHNSPELMVRDPRKLSIESMAVVAGCGGGSAMAAFLLEVVQRSKYLVLDADALNHLALSVEAQLELARRAPGTTVLTPHPLEAARLMATSASAVQADRLVAAQRLADRWQCVIVLKGSGSVVAAPGQPPHIIPTGNARLATAGTGDVLAGLIGSYLARQQEPFSASCAAVYRHGKVADQWPDSAGALTAHQLVLSL
;
A
#
# COMPACT_ATOMS: atom_id res chain seq x y z
N TRP A 1 -19.56 -6.05 -25.26
CA TRP A 1 -20.60 -6.61 -24.39
C TRP A 1 -20.71 -5.75 -23.14
N ILE A 2 -21.93 -5.49 -22.65
CA ILE A 2 -22.16 -4.70 -21.44
C ILE A 2 -23.15 -5.46 -20.54
N PRO A 3 -22.66 -6.26 -19.58
CA PRO A 3 -23.51 -6.84 -18.54
C PRO A 3 -23.93 -5.76 -17.53
N CYS A 4 -25.23 -5.59 -17.32
CA CYS A 4 -25.82 -4.56 -16.45
C CYS A 4 -26.58 -5.19 -15.27
N GLY A 5 -26.34 -4.66 -14.07
CA GLY A 5 -27.12 -4.98 -12.87
C GLY A 5 -28.30 -4.04 -12.63
N PRO A 6 -29.05 -4.24 -11.54
CA PRO A 6 -30.31 -3.52 -11.26
C PRO A 6 -30.13 -2.08 -10.78
N GLY A 7 -28.96 -1.74 -10.25
CA GLY A 7 -28.70 -0.46 -9.59
C GLY A 7 -28.20 0.64 -10.52
N ASN A 8 -27.76 1.74 -9.92
CA ASN A 8 -27.22 2.89 -10.67
C ASN A 8 -25.99 2.52 -11.51
N ASN A 9 -25.14 1.59 -11.06
CA ASN A 9 -24.01 1.11 -11.86
C ASN A 9 -24.45 0.48 -13.20
N GLY A 10 -25.55 -0.29 -13.18
CA GLY A 10 -26.16 -0.79 -14.42
C GLY A 10 -26.80 0.32 -15.26
N GLY A 11 -27.31 1.36 -14.60
CA GLY A 11 -27.71 2.63 -15.22
C GLY A 11 -26.59 3.28 -16.04
N ASP A 12 -25.39 3.36 -15.46
CA ASP A 12 -24.20 3.87 -16.15
C ASP A 12 -23.82 2.98 -17.34
N GLY A 13 -23.93 1.65 -17.18
CA GLY A 13 -23.81 0.70 -18.28
C GLY A 13 -24.81 0.93 -19.42
N PHE A 14 -26.08 1.22 -19.12
CA PHE A 14 -27.08 1.55 -20.13
C PHE A 14 -26.79 2.87 -20.84
N GLU A 15 -26.27 3.88 -20.13
CA GLU A 15 -25.86 5.13 -20.76
C GLU A 15 -24.62 4.92 -21.65
N ALA A 16 -23.63 4.16 -21.19
CA ALA A 16 -22.48 3.77 -22.02
C ALA A 16 -22.95 3.03 -23.29
N ALA A 17 -23.88 2.10 -23.16
CA ALA A 17 -24.46 1.36 -24.28
C ALA A 17 -25.11 2.29 -25.30
N LEU A 18 -25.93 3.24 -24.85
CA LEU A 18 -26.58 4.25 -25.68
C LEU A 18 -25.55 5.09 -26.45
N GLN A 19 -24.52 5.60 -25.77
CA GLN A 19 -23.52 6.47 -26.37
C GLN A 19 -22.65 5.71 -27.39
N LEU A 20 -22.26 4.47 -27.09
CA LEU A 20 -21.51 3.63 -28.02
C LEU A 20 -22.35 3.25 -29.24
N HIS A 21 -23.64 2.93 -29.06
CA HIS A 21 -24.55 2.63 -30.15
C HIS A 21 -24.74 3.83 -31.09
N ARG A 22 -24.93 5.03 -30.54
CA ARG A 22 -25.00 6.28 -31.32
C ARG A 22 -23.74 6.58 -32.12
N ARG A 23 -22.58 6.09 -31.66
CA ARG A 23 -21.29 6.15 -32.38
C ARG A 23 -21.10 5.02 -33.39
N GLY A 24 -22.14 4.24 -33.69
CA GLY A 24 -22.13 3.17 -34.68
C GLY A 24 -21.41 1.89 -34.23
N LYS A 25 -21.18 1.70 -32.92
CA LYS A 25 -20.58 0.46 -32.41
C LYS A 25 -21.62 -0.64 -32.28
N ASN A 26 -21.20 -1.89 -32.49
CA ASN A 26 -22.04 -3.05 -32.22
C ASN A 26 -22.10 -3.30 -30.70
N VAL A 27 -23.23 -2.96 -30.09
CA VAL A 27 -23.43 -3.05 -28.63
C VAL A 27 -24.47 -4.10 -28.31
N VAL A 28 -24.07 -5.08 -27.49
CA VAL A 28 -24.95 -6.07 -26.89
C VAL A 28 -24.98 -5.82 -25.38
N VAL A 29 -26.18 -5.59 -24.86
CA VAL A 29 -26.44 -5.46 -23.42
C VAL A 29 -27.08 -6.75 -22.91
N SER A 30 -26.56 -7.28 -21.79
CA SER A 30 -27.22 -8.36 -21.04
C SER A 30 -27.60 -7.82 -19.68
N ALA A 31 -28.87 -7.94 -19.28
CA ALA A 31 -29.35 -7.45 -17.99
C ALA A 31 -29.82 -8.62 -17.14
N LEU A 32 -29.44 -8.66 -15.86
CA LEU A 32 -29.94 -9.69 -14.94
C LEU A 32 -31.48 -9.66 -14.92
N PRO A 33 -32.19 -10.79 -14.70
CA PRO A 33 -33.65 -10.82 -14.68
C PRO A 33 -34.27 -9.86 -13.64
N SER A 34 -33.59 -9.67 -12.52
CA SER A 34 -33.91 -8.70 -11.46
C SER A 34 -33.54 -7.25 -11.83
N ALA A 35 -32.82 -7.05 -12.94
CA ALA A 35 -32.19 -5.79 -13.35
C ALA A 35 -32.96 -4.94 -14.34
N LYS A 36 -34.23 -5.21 -14.64
CA LYS A 36 -35.10 -4.15 -15.16
C LYS A 36 -35.28 -3.13 -14.03
N PRO A 37 -34.59 -1.98 -14.06
CA PRO A 37 -34.76 -1.01 -13.00
C PRO A 37 -36.22 -0.54 -13.09
N ARG A 38 -36.91 -0.39 -11.97
CA ARG A 38 -38.35 -0.08 -12.00
C ARG A 38 -38.62 1.41 -11.94
N THR A 39 -37.72 2.16 -11.31
CA THR A 39 -37.79 3.60 -11.09
C THR A 39 -36.38 4.19 -11.02
N GLY A 40 -36.27 5.53 -10.95
CA GLY A 40 -34.98 6.21 -10.77
C GLY A 40 -34.16 6.37 -12.05
N ASP A 41 -32.90 6.76 -11.90
CA ASP A 41 -32.06 7.15 -13.02
C ASP A 41 -31.60 5.97 -13.87
N ALA A 42 -31.35 4.81 -13.25
CA ALA A 42 -31.09 3.57 -13.98
C ALA A 42 -32.25 3.19 -14.93
N PHE A 43 -33.51 3.39 -14.49
CA PHE A 43 -34.66 3.12 -15.35
C PHE A 43 -34.75 4.09 -16.53
N LYS A 44 -34.49 5.39 -16.29
CA LYS A 44 -34.44 6.38 -17.36
C LYS A 44 -33.36 6.05 -18.38
N ALA A 45 -32.16 5.65 -17.92
CA ALA A 45 -31.06 5.24 -18.79
C ALA A 45 -31.41 4.01 -19.62
N TYR A 46 -31.98 2.98 -18.98
CA TYR A 46 -32.51 1.79 -19.67
C TYR A 46 -33.52 2.16 -20.76
N GLN A 47 -34.52 3.01 -20.44
CA GLN A 47 -35.52 3.44 -21.41
C GLN A 47 -34.92 4.20 -22.60
N ARG A 48 -33.92 5.07 -22.34
CA ARG A 48 -33.21 5.79 -23.42
C ARG A 48 -32.46 4.82 -24.34
N ALA A 49 -31.77 3.83 -23.77
CA ALA A 49 -31.05 2.81 -24.54
C ALA A 49 -32.01 1.98 -25.41
N VAL A 50 -33.14 1.52 -24.85
CA VAL A 50 -34.18 0.79 -25.59
C VAL A 50 -34.75 1.64 -26.73
N ARG A 51 -35.13 2.89 -26.47
CA ARG A 51 -35.68 3.79 -27.50
C ARG A 51 -34.68 4.09 -28.62
N ALA A 52 -33.39 4.06 -28.33
CA ALA A 52 -32.35 4.27 -29.32
C ALA A 52 -32.06 3.03 -30.18
N GLY A 53 -32.65 1.87 -29.88
CA GLY A 53 -32.44 0.64 -30.65
C GLY A 53 -31.23 -0.19 -30.20
N VAL A 54 -30.72 0.01 -28.98
CA VAL A 54 -29.67 -0.85 -28.41
C VAL A 54 -30.19 -2.30 -28.30
N VAL A 55 -29.35 -3.28 -28.67
CA VAL A 55 -29.70 -4.70 -28.62
C VAL A 55 -29.58 -5.24 -27.19
N PHE A 56 -30.67 -5.81 -26.68
CA PHE A 56 -30.71 -6.50 -25.38
C PHE A 56 -30.83 -8.01 -25.58
N GLN A 57 -30.01 -8.77 -24.87
CA GLN A 57 -30.01 -10.24 -24.88
C GLN A 57 -30.10 -10.78 -23.46
N ALA A 58 -30.73 -11.95 -23.30
CA ALA A 58 -30.86 -12.59 -21.99
C ALA A 58 -29.56 -13.23 -21.50
N ASN A 59 -28.69 -13.64 -22.43
CA ASN A 59 -27.42 -14.32 -22.14
C ASN A 59 -26.23 -13.45 -22.56
N ALA A 60 -25.05 -13.77 -22.06
CA ALA A 60 -23.81 -13.22 -22.57
C ALA A 60 -23.58 -13.66 -24.03
N PRO A 61 -22.97 -12.81 -24.88
CA PRO A 61 -22.54 -13.22 -26.21
C PRO A 61 -21.39 -14.24 -26.11
N THR A 62 -21.20 -15.04 -27.16
CA THR A 62 -20.12 -16.05 -27.21
C THR A 62 -18.72 -15.46 -27.30
N GLY A 63 -18.60 -14.18 -27.67
CA GLY A 63 -17.35 -13.44 -27.73
C GLY A 63 -17.59 -11.93 -27.74
N PHE A 64 -16.57 -11.16 -27.38
CA PHE A 64 -16.61 -9.70 -27.37
C PHE A 64 -15.20 -9.11 -27.55
N ASP A 65 -15.13 -7.97 -28.23
CA ASP A 65 -13.88 -7.19 -28.37
C ASP A 65 -13.62 -6.26 -27.17
N LEU A 66 -14.64 -6.04 -26.34
CA LEU A 66 -14.60 -5.24 -25.11
C LEU A 66 -15.76 -5.67 -24.22
N CYS A 67 -15.50 -5.89 -22.93
CA CYS A 67 -16.53 -5.99 -21.91
C CYS A 67 -16.54 -4.71 -21.06
N ILE A 68 -17.73 -4.15 -20.82
CA ILE A 68 -17.92 -3.08 -19.83
C ILE A 68 -18.69 -3.68 -18.65
N ASP A 69 -17.99 -4.00 -17.57
CA ASP A 69 -18.59 -4.49 -16.34
C ASP A 69 -19.37 -3.36 -15.65
N ALA A 70 -20.70 -3.43 -15.78
CA ALA A 70 -21.67 -2.54 -15.16
C ALA A 70 -22.65 -3.33 -14.27
N LEU A 71 -22.21 -4.48 -13.73
CA LEU A 71 -23.07 -5.32 -12.89
C LEU A 71 -23.29 -4.67 -11.53
N PHE A 72 -22.23 -4.47 -10.75
CA PHE A 72 -22.33 -3.90 -9.41
C PHE A 72 -21.15 -2.98 -9.11
N GLY A 73 -21.46 -1.76 -8.64
CA GLY A 73 -20.49 -0.86 -8.03
C GLY A 73 -20.51 -1.01 -6.51
N ILE A 74 -20.44 0.12 -5.78
CA ILE A 74 -20.37 0.13 -4.30
C ILE A 74 -21.56 -0.48 -3.55
N GLY A 75 -22.71 -0.71 -4.21
CA GLY A 75 -23.96 -1.14 -3.56
C GLY A 75 -24.09 -2.65 -3.29
N LYS A 76 -23.27 -3.49 -3.93
CA LYS A 76 -23.26 -4.94 -3.70
C LYS A 76 -21.92 -5.53 -4.14
N PHE A 77 -21.29 -6.31 -3.26
CA PHE A 77 -20.00 -6.94 -3.56
C PHE A 77 -19.98 -8.46 -3.34
N ASP A 78 -21.01 -9.07 -2.77
CA ASP A 78 -21.07 -10.52 -2.50
C ASP A 78 -22.46 -11.13 -2.78
N ASN A 79 -22.63 -12.43 -2.48
CA ASN A 79 -23.92 -13.14 -2.58
C ASN A 79 -24.57 -13.01 -3.97
N PHE A 80 -23.79 -13.25 -5.02
CA PHE A 80 -24.26 -13.24 -6.41
C PHE A 80 -25.09 -14.50 -6.71
N ASP A 81 -26.15 -14.36 -7.51
CA ASP A 81 -26.89 -15.51 -8.01
C ASP A 81 -26.07 -16.29 -9.07
N ALA A 82 -26.52 -17.50 -9.40
CA ALA A 82 -25.78 -18.39 -10.31
C ALA A 82 -25.57 -17.79 -11.71
N LEU A 83 -26.51 -16.98 -12.20
CA LEU A 83 -26.40 -16.32 -13.50
C LEU A 83 -25.30 -15.25 -13.47
N CYS A 84 -25.30 -14.41 -12.44
CA CYS A 84 -24.26 -13.40 -12.24
C CYS A 84 -22.88 -14.04 -12.07
N GLN A 85 -22.76 -15.11 -11.28
CA GLN A 85 -21.50 -15.86 -11.16
C GLN A 85 -21.03 -16.41 -12.51
N THR A 86 -21.95 -16.92 -13.33
CA THR A 86 -21.66 -17.40 -14.69
C THR A 86 -21.14 -16.27 -15.58
N TRP A 87 -21.77 -15.10 -15.52
CA TRP A 87 -21.29 -13.94 -16.29
C TRP A 87 -19.94 -13.45 -15.83
N ILE A 88 -19.67 -13.38 -14.52
CA ILE A 88 -18.36 -12.99 -13.99
C ILE A 88 -17.28 -13.98 -14.49
N ALA A 89 -17.57 -15.27 -14.47
CA ALA A 89 -16.67 -16.29 -15.02
C ALA A 89 -16.43 -16.09 -16.53
N GLN A 90 -17.47 -15.76 -17.30
CA GLN A 90 -17.35 -15.47 -18.74
C GLN A 90 -16.58 -14.19 -19.04
N ILE A 91 -16.74 -13.14 -18.22
CA ILE A 91 -15.97 -11.89 -18.32
C ILE A 91 -14.48 -12.22 -18.14
N ASN A 92 -14.14 -12.90 -17.04
CA ASN A 92 -12.76 -13.22 -16.69
C ASN A 92 -12.08 -14.23 -17.65
N ALA A 93 -12.86 -15.06 -18.33
CA ALA A 93 -12.37 -16.01 -19.33
C ALA A 93 -12.36 -15.44 -20.76
N GLY A 94 -12.92 -14.25 -20.97
CA GLY A 94 -12.97 -13.60 -22.28
C GLY A 94 -11.60 -13.13 -22.77
N THR A 95 -11.48 -12.94 -24.08
CA THR A 95 -10.23 -12.48 -24.73
C THR A 95 -10.18 -10.97 -24.95
N GLY A 96 -11.32 -10.29 -24.92
CA GLY A 96 -11.37 -8.83 -25.05
C GLY A 96 -11.08 -8.13 -23.71
N PRO A 97 -10.53 -6.90 -23.75
CA PRO A 97 -10.31 -6.10 -22.54
C PRO A 97 -11.59 -5.91 -21.73
N VAL A 98 -11.42 -5.76 -20.42
CA VAL A 98 -12.49 -5.54 -19.44
C VAL A 98 -12.34 -4.16 -18.81
N LEU A 99 -13.36 -3.32 -18.97
CA LEU A 99 -13.51 -2.03 -18.31
C LEU A 99 -14.58 -2.14 -17.23
N SER A 100 -14.22 -2.03 -15.95
CA SER A 100 -15.19 -1.94 -14.86
C SER A 100 -15.64 -0.50 -14.63
N VAL A 101 -16.94 -0.31 -14.48
CA VAL A 101 -17.54 0.97 -14.10
C VAL A 101 -17.53 1.07 -12.58
N ASP A 102 -16.96 2.17 -12.10
CA ASP A 102 -16.81 2.56 -10.70
C ASP A 102 -15.83 1.71 -9.87
N VAL A 103 -16.14 0.42 -9.72
CA VAL A 103 -15.37 -0.61 -9.00
C VAL A 103 -15.61 -1.95 -9.70
N PRO A 104 -14.61 -2.84 -9.84
CA PRO A 104 -14.84 -4.19 -10.33
C PRO A 104 -15.92 -4.92 -9.53
N THR A 105 -16.90 -5.48 -10.23
CA THR A 105 -17.96 -6.28 -9.59
C THR A 105 -17.34 -7.37 -8.72
N GLY A 106 -17.74 -7.44 -7.45
CA GLY A 106 -17.22 -8.42 -6.50
C GLY A 106 -16.02 -7.96 -5.67
N LEU A 107 -15.57 -6.71 -5.83
CA LEU A 107 -14.57 -6.06 -4.99
C LEU A 107 -15.23 -5.14 -3.96
N GLN A 108 -14.88 -5.27 -2.68
CA GLN A 108 -15.35 -4.34 -1.65
C GLN A 108 -14.64 -2.99 -1.78
N ALA A 109 -15.41 -1.93 -2.04
CA ALA A 109 -14.93 -0.59 -2.34
C ALA A 109 -14.06 0.05 -1.24
N ASP A 110 -14.30 -0.26 0.03
CA ASP A 110 -13.61 0.39 1.15
C ASP A 110 -12.31 -0.32 1.56
N THR A 111 -12.28 -1.65 1.42
CA THR A 111 -11.21 -2.50 1.99
C THR A 111 -10.33 -3.16 0.94
N GLY A 112 -10.83 -3.27 -0.31
CA GLY A 112 -10.15 -3.97 -1.40
C GLY A 112 -10.18 -5.49 -1.30
N ILE A 113 -11.02 -6.05 -0.42
CA ILE A 113 -11.23 -7.50 -0.34
C ILE A 113 -12.12 -7.96 -1.51
N ALA A 114 -11.62 -8.91 -2.29
CA ALA A 114 -12.36 -9.51 -3.38
C ALA A 114 -13.09 -10.78 -2.92
N THR A 115 -14.28 -11.03 -3.47
CA THR A 115 -14.93 -12.33 -3.34
C THR A 115 -14.32 -13.35 -4.30
N SER A 116 -14.68 -14.63 -4.14
CA SER A 116 -14.32 -15.68 -5.11
C SER A 116 -14.86 -15.44 -6.52
N HIS A 117 -15.83 -14.54 -6.66
CA HIS A 117 -16.45 -14.14 -7.92
C HIS A 117 -16.24 -12.63 -8.13
N ALA A 118 -14.99 -12.19 -8.18
CA ALA A 118 -14.65 -10.82 -8.56
C ALA A 118 -14.26 -10.74 -10.05
N VAL A 119 -14.69 -9.68 -10.70
CA VAL A 119 -14.23 -9.30 -12.04
C VAL A 119 -12.77 -8.86 -11.95
N ARG A 120 -11.97 -9.31 -12.93
CA ARG A 120 -10.60 -8.85 -13.15
C ARG A 120 -10.61 -7.89 -14.34
N ALA A 121 -10.49 -6.61 -14.06
CA ALA A 121 -10.53 -5.57 -15.06
C ALA A 121 -9.12 -5.21 -15.54
N ASP A 122 -9.00 -4.91 -16.83
CA ASP A 122 -7.82 -4.25 -17.40
C ASP A 122 -7.84 -2.75 -17.10
N PHE A 123 -9.05 -2.19 -16.99
CA PHE A 123 -9.28 -0.78 -16.68
C PHE A 123 -10.44 -0.62 -15.69
N THR A 124 -10.35 0.34 -14.77
CA THR A 124 -11.47 0.72 -13.91
C THR A 124 -11.72 2.22 -14.02
N LEU A 125 -12.92 2.62 -14.43
CA LEU A 125 -13.34 4.02 -14.43
C LEU A 125 -14.02 4.37 -13.10
N SER A 126 -13.26 4.90 -12.15
CA SER A 126 -13.79 5.35 -10.86
C SER A 126 -14.48 6.71 -10.99
N LEU A 127 -15.74 6.78 -10.57
CA LEU A 127 -16.59 7.96 -10.71
C LEU A 127 -16.79 8.69 -9.38
N LEU A 128 -16.93 10.02 -9.41
CA LEU A 128 -17.13 10.90 -8.25
C LEU A 128 -15.91 11.02 -7.34
N THR A 129 -15.37 9.91 -6.85
CA THR A 129 -14.17 9.83 -6.01
C THR A 129 -13.43 8.52 -6.26
N LEU A 130 -12.17 8.46 -5.85
CA LEU A 130 -11.40 7.23 -5.78
C LEU A 130 -11.85 6.40 -4.56
N LYS A 131 -12.05 5.10 -4.78
CA LYS A 131 -12.39 4.13 -3.73
C LYS A 131 -11.09 3.52 -3.20
N PRO A 132 -10.83 3.52 -1.88
CA PRO A 132 -9.57 3.01 -1.34
C PRO A 132 -9.33 1.54 -1.69
N GLY A 133 -10.40 0.74 -1.79
CA GLY A 133 -10.35 -0.66 -2.16
C GLY A 133 -9.76 -0.93 -3.54
N LEU A 134 -9.70 0.04 -4.45
CA LEU A 134 -9.01 -0.10 -5.74
C LEU A 134 -7.48 -0.14 -5.59
N PHE A 135 -6.94 0.36 -4.48
CA PHE A 135 -5.52 0.61 -4.28
C PHE A 135 -4.89 -0.23 -3.17
N THR A 136 -5.63 -1.16 -2.57
CA THR A 136 -5.14 -2.02 -1.49
C THR A 136 -5.64 -3.45 -1.65
N ALA A 137 -5.04 -4.37 -0.90
CA ALA A 137 -5.39 -5.80 -0.87
C ALA A 137 -5.52 -6.40 -2.29
N ASP A 138 -6.64 -7.08 -2.58
CA ASP A 138 -6.90 -7.73 -3.86
C ASP A 138 -7.26 -6.74 -4.97
N GLY A 139 -7.74 -5.55 -4.60
CA GLY A 139 -8.17 -4.55 -5.58
C GLY A 139 -7.07 -4.10 -6.53
N ARG A 140 -5.80 -4.07 -6.09
CA ARG A 140 -4.67 -3.80 -7.00
C ARG A 140 -4.49 -4.86 -8.08
N ALA A 141 -4.91 -6.10 -7.82
CA ALA A 141 -4.87 -7.19 -8.79
C ALA A 141 -6.14 -7.26 -9.65
N CYS A 142 -7.27 -6.72 -9.17
CA CYS A 142 -8.56 -6.77 -9.85
C CYS A 142 -8.89 -5.52 -10.68
N SER A 143 -8.26 -4.37 -10.41
CA SER A 143 -8.73 -3.07 -10.94
C SER A 143 -8.03 -2.59 -12.21
N GLY A 144 -6.89 -3.19 -12.58
CA GLY A 144 -6.10 -2.76 -13.73
C GLY A 144 -5.69 -1.29 -13.64
N ASP A 145 -5.67 -0.61 -14.79
CA ASP A 145 -5.42 0.83 -14.87
C ASP A 145 -6.64 1.63 -14.41
N ILE A 146 -6.46 2.46 -13.40
CA ILE A 146 -7.56 3.22 -12.80
C ILE A 146 -7.66 4.61 -13.45
N TRP A 147 -8.80 4.89 -14.06
CA TRP A 147 -9.17 6.19 -14.59
C TRP A 147 -10.10 6.88 -13.61
N PHE A 148 -9.82 8.14 -13.27
CA PHE A 148 -10.63 8.92 -12.35
C PHE A 148 -11.42 10.00 -13.10
N ASN A 149 -12.72 10.06 -12.83
CA ASN A 149 -13.56 11.17 -13.25
C ASN A 149 -14.43 11.66 -12.08
N ALA A 150 -14.13 12.86 -11.58
CA ALA A 150 -14.91 13.52 -10.52
C ALA A 150 -16.34 13.88 -10.94
N LEU A 151 -16.66 13.78 -12.23
CA LEU A 151 -17.88 14.31 -12.84
C LEU A 151 -18.04 15.79 -12.47
N THR A 152 -19.17 16.16 -11.87
CA THR A 152 -19.42 17.51 -11.32
C THR A 152 -19.48 17.50 -9.80
N ALA A 153 -18.96 16.46 -9.14
CA ALA A 153 -19.04 16.33 -7.69
C ALA A 153 -18.16 17.38 -7.00
N THR A 154 -18.71 18.01 -5.96
CA THR A 154 -17.94 18.82 -5.02
C THR A 154 -17.89 18.07 -3.69
N HIS A 155 -16.70 17.75 -3.20
CA HIS A 155 -16.56 17.04 -1.93
C HIS A 155 -16.60 18.01 -0.76
N THR A 156 -17.55 17.80 0.16
CA THR A 156 -17.68 18.56 1.41
C THR A 156 -17.28 17.75 2.63
N GLN A 157 -17.10 16.44 2.48
CA GLN A 157 -16.71 15.51 3.54
C GLN A 157 -15.19 15.31 3.55
N LEU A 158 -14.63 15.07 4.74
CA LEU A 158 -13.24 14.65 4.86
C LEU A 158 -13.05 13.25 4.24
N PRO A 159 -11.97 13.02 3.50
CA PRO A 159 -11.72 11.72 2.90
C PRO A 159 -11.34 10.69 3.97
N CYS A 160 -11.72 9.43 3.75
CA CYS A 160 -11.32 8.31 4.60
C CYS A 160 -9.84 7.92 4.41
N ALA A 161 -9.25 8.26 3.26
CA ALA A 161 -7.84 8.10 2.95
C ALA A 161 -7.44 9.00 1.78
N TYR A 162 -6.14 9.27 1.65
CA TYR A 162 -5.55 9.89 0.46
C TYR A 162 -4.76 8.88 -0.35
N LEU A 163 -4.71 9.07 -1.67
CA LEU A 163 -3.77 8.35 -2.53
C LEU A 163 -2.42 9.09 -2.52
N GLY A 164 -1.36 8.39 -2.10
CA GLY A 164 -0.01 8.94 -2.01
C GLY A 164 0.57 9.26 -3.37
N GLY A 165 0.97 10.52 -3.57
CA GLY A 165 1.67 10.98 -4.78
C GLY A 165 3.19 10.82 -4.70
N ALA A 166 3.85 11.10 -5.83
CA ALA A 166 5.31 11.17 -5.86
C ALA A 166 5.82 12.23 -4.87
N PRO A 167 6.86 11.93 -4.07
CA PRO A 167 7.44 12.92 -3.18
C PRO A 167 8.07 14.05 -4.00
N GLN A 168 8.03 15.26 -3.46
CA GLN A 168 8.74 16.39 -4.05
C GLN A 168 10.26 16.13 -4.03
N ASN A 169 10.94 16.57 -5.09
CA ASN A 169 12.40 16.52 -5.13
C ASN A 169 12.95 17.60 -4.19
N GLU A 170 13.77 17.18 -3.23
CA GLU A 170 14.46 18.13 -2.35
C GLU A 170 15.70 18.67 -3.05
N HIS A 171 15.76 19.99 -3.18
CA HIS A 171 16.98 20.68 -3.59
C HIS A 171 17.97 20.71 -2.43
N ARG A 172 19.17 20.17 -2.65
CA ARG A 172 20.28 20.27 -1.69
C ARG A 172 20.98 21.60 -1.88
N ALA A 173 21.05 22.41 -0.82
CA ALA A 173 21.80 23.66 -0.84
C ALA A 173 23.31 23.37 -1.04
N HIS A 174 23.99 24.23 -1.81
CA HIS A 174 25.41 24.07 -2.11
C HIS A 174 26.30 24.13 -0.86
N ASN A 175 25.95 24.95 0.14
CA ASN A 175 26.70 25.08 1.38
C ASN A 175 26.14 24.14 2.48
N THR A 176 26.41 22.84 2.34
CA THR A 176 26.01 21.81 3.31
C THR A 176 27.17 20.88 3.63
N HIS A 177 27.12 20.21 4.79
CA HIS A 177 28.13 19.24 5.20
C HIS A 177 27.45 17.95 5.69
N LYS A 178 28.21 16.87 5.94
CA LYS A 178 27.66 15.58 6.39
C LYS A 178 26.71 15.71 7.59
N GLY A 179 27.05 16.52 8.60
CA GLY A 179 26.15 16.77 9.74
C GLY A 179 24.80 17.41 9.40
N THR A 180 24.67 18.11 8.27
CA THR A 180 23.40 18.70 7.81
C THR A 180 22.38 17.61 7.45
N PHE A 181 22.85 16.47 6.97
CA PHE A 181 22.01 15.33 6.58
C PHE A 181 21.78 14.33 7.71
N GLY A 182 22.23 14.67 8.93
CA GLY A 182 22.03 13.89 10.14
C GLY A 182 22.75 12.54 10.16
N ASP A 183 22.58 11.88 11.30
CA ASP A 183 23.19 10.59 11.57
C ASP A 183 22.10 9.53 11.73
N VAL A 184 22.33 8.37 11.11
CA VAL A 184 21.51 7.18 11.31
C VAL A 184 22.32 6.13 12.07
N ALA A 185 21.72 5.53 13.08
CA ALA A 185 22.23 4.33 13.74
C ALA A 185 21.31 3.14 13.45
N VAL A 186 21.86 2.02 12.98
CA VAL A 186 21.10 0.79 12.72
C VAL A 186 21.47 -0.25 13.76
N PHE A 187 20.48 -0.72 14.53
CA PHE A 187 20.62 -1.72 15.58
C PHE A 187 19.89 -3.00 15.15
N GLY A 188 20.63 -4.07 14.89
CA GLY A 188 20.05 -5.33 14.41
C GLY A 188 21.13 -6.32 14.00
N GLY A 189 20.77 -7.35 13.25
CA GLY A 189 21.73 -8.32 12.75
C GLY A 189 22.33 -9.20 13.85
N ASP A 190 21.50 -10.05 14.43
CA ASP A 190 21.88 -11.18 15.28
C ASP A 190 22.61 -12.26 14.46
N THR A 191 23.18 -13.24 15.14
CA THR A 191 23.90 -14.37 14.55
C THR A 191 23.03 -15.08 13.51
N GLY A 192 23.51 -15.13 12.25
CA GLY A 192 22.78 -15.67 11.10
C GLY A 192 21.87 -14.68 10.37
N MET A 193 21.67 -13.46 10.88
CA MET A 193 20.78 -12.43 10.32
C MET A 193 21.44 -11.06 10.10
N VAL A 194 22.76 -10.97 10.22
CA VAL A 194 23.57 -9.75 9.99
C VAL A 194 23.21 -9.01 8.69
N GLY A 195 22.89 -9.76 7.63
CA GLY A 195 22.52 -9.19 6.33
C GLY A 195 21.34 -8.21 6.36
N ALA A 196 20.37 -8.40 7.25
CA ALA A 196 19.21 -7.53 7.39
C ALA A 196 19.62 -6.12 7.84
N ALA A 197 20.42 -6.01 8.90
CA ALA A 197 20.93 -4.74 9.40
C ALA A 197 21.87 -4.06 8.39
N VAL A 198 22.68 -4.84 7.66
CA VAL A 198 23.52 -4.32 6.57
C VAL A 198 22.66 -3.72 5.45
N LEU A 199 21.58 -4.38 5.03
CA LEU A 199 20.66 -3.86 4.01
C LEU A 199 20.02 -2.53 4.46
N ALA A 200 19.54 -2.46 5.70
CA ALA A 200 18.99 -1.23 6.28
C ALA A 200 20.05 -0.11 6.32
N ALA A 201 21.27 -0.40 6.75
CA ALA A 201 22.34 0.60 6.83
C ALA A 201 22.76 1.12 5.44
N ARG A 202 22.89 0.23 4.45
CA ARG A 202 23.19 0.65 3.06
C ARG A 202 22.04 1.46 2.46
N ALA A 203 20.80 1.09 2.74
CA ALA A 203 19.63 1.87 2.31
C ALA A 203 19.63 3.26 2.94
N ALA A 204 20.03 3.38 4.21
CA ALA A 204 20.16 4.68 4.86
C ALA A 204 21.22 5.57 4.20
N LEU A 205 22.37 5.00 3.80
CA LEU A 205 23.38 5.72 3.01
C LEU A 205 22.80 6.21 1.68
N ARG A 206 22.12 5.33 0.93
CA ARG A 206 21.52 5.65 -0.38
C ARG A 206 20.40 6.68 -0.27
N GLY A 207 19.61 6.63 0.81
CA GLY A 207 18.61 7.64 1.16
C GLY A 207 19.19 9.02 1.50
N GLY A 208 20.51 9.12 1.62
CA GLY A 208 21.23 10.39 1.76
C GLY A 208 21.46 10.80 3.21
N ALA A 209 21.52 9.85 4.15
CA ALA A 209 22.02 10.12 5.50
C ALA A 209 23.47 10.65 5.44
N GLY A 210 23.79 11.58 6.33
CA GLY A 210 25.13 12.17 6.39
C GLY A 210 26.20 11.20 6.89
N ARG A 211 25.84 10.41 7.90
CA ARG A 211 26.65 9.33 8.47
C ARG A 211 25.75 8.18 8.85
N VAL A 212 26.26 6.95 8.69
CA VAL A 212 25.54 5.74 9.11
C VAL A 212 26.44 4.89 10.00
N PHE A 213 25.94 4.60 11.19
CA PHE A 213 26.55 3.73 12.18
C PHE A 213 25.82 2.40 12.21
N LEU A 214 26.55 1.30 12.08
CA LEU A 214 25.99 -0.04 12.10
C LEU A 214 26.35 -0.73 13.42
N GLY A 215 25.36 -0.86 14.29
CA GLY A 215 25.41 -1.58 15.56
C GLY A 215 24.89 -3.01 15.40
N LEU A 216 25.80 -3.93 15.07
CA LEU A 216 25.44 -5.35 14.93
C LEU A 216 25.27 -6.00 16.31
N LEU A 217 24.23 -6.84 16.44
CA LEU A 217 23.88 -7.51 17.69
C LEU A 217 24.47 -8.93 17.81
N SER A 218 25.03 -9.48 16.74
CA SER A 218 25.75 -10.75 16.75
C SER A 218 26.98 -10.72 17.66
N ASP A 219 27.33 -11.88 18.24
CA ASP A 219 28.49 -12.05 19.11
C ASP A 219 29.84 -11.84 18.40
N ASP A 220 29.92 -12.15 17.10
CA ASP A 220 31.13 -11.98 16.27
C ASP A 220 30.80 -11.17 15.00
N PRO A 221 30.58 -9.85 15.14
CA PRO A 221 30.17 -9.02 14.02
C PRO A 221 31.36 -8.72 13.10
N PRO A 222 31.18 -8.73 11.76
CA PRO A 222 32.21 -8.27 10.84
C PRO A 222 32.60 -6.83 11.14
N ALA A 223 33.91 -6.53 11.17
CA ALA A 223 34.42 -5.19 11.46
C ALA A 223 34.16 -4.17 10.34
N LEU A 224 33.84 -4.64 9.13
CA LEU A 224 33.67 -3.84 7.93
C LEU A 224 32.67 -4.50 6.98
N ASP A 225 31.89 -3.68 6.28
CA ASP A 225 31.19 -4.10 5.08
C ASP A 225 32.00 -3.74 3.81
N HIS A 226 32.51 -4.75 3.11
CA HIS A 226 33.35 -4.56 1.93
C HIS A 226 32.66 -3.87 0.75
N ASN A 227 31.32 -3.97 0.63
CA ASN A 227 30.61 -3.30 -0.47
C ASN A 227 30.15 -1.89 -0.10
N SER A 228 30.31 -1.48 1.16
CA SER A 228 29.95 -0.15 1.64
C SER A 228 30.88 0.26 2.78
N PRO A 229 32.17 0.51 2.48
CA PRO A 229 33.18 0.85 3.49
C PRO A 229 32.90 2.18 4.21
N GLU A 230 31.93 2.97 3.72
CA GLU A 230 31.41 4.17 4.37
C GLU A 230 30.63 3.87 5.65
N LEU A 231 30.14 2.63 5.82
CA LEU A 231 29.44 2.20 7.02
C LEU A 231 30.40 2.13 8.22
N MET A 232 30.06 2.86 9.28
CA MET A 232 30.84 2.85 10.52
C MET A 232 30.31 1.76 11.46
N VAL A 233 30.89 0.56 11.38
CA VAL A 233 30.56 -0.52 12.31
C VAL A 233 31.05 -0.17 13.71
N ARG A 234 30.14 -0.22 14.70
CA ARG A 234 30.41 0.15 16.09
C ARG A 234 29.69 -0.78 17.05
N ASP A 235 30.24 -0.90 18.25
CA ASP A 235 29.52 -1.52 19.36
C ASP A 235 28.28 -0.67 19.68
N PRO A 236 27.05 -1.22 19.59
CA PRO A 236 25.82 -0.48 19.82
C PRO A 236 25.78 0.21 21.19
N ARG A 237 26.39 -0.40 22.23
CA ARG A 237 26.43 0.15 23.61
C ARG A 237 27.26 1.42 23.74
N LYS A 238 28.12 1.71 22.75
CA LYS A 238 29.03 2.86 22.75
C LYS A 238 28.54 4.00 21.86
N LEU A 239 27.39 3.85 21.21
CA LEU A 239 26.82 4.88 20.36
C LEU A 239 26.00 5.89 21.19
N SER A 240 26.25 7.18 20.98
CA SER A 240 25.45 8.26 21.55
C SER A 240 24.27 8.58 20.62
N ILE A 241 23.16 7.86 20.81
CA ILE A 241 21.99 7.89 19.92
C ILE A 241 21.03 9.07 20.16
N GLU A 242 21.29 9.92 21.15
CA GLU A 242 20.40 11.01 21.60
C GLU A 242 20.10 12.07 20.54
N SER A 243 20.98 12.20 19.55
CA SER A 243 20.84 13.17 18.45
C SER A 243 20.56 12.50 17.10
N MET A 244 20.47 11.17 17.08
CA MET A 244 20.41 10.37 15.86
C MET A 244 18.99 9.89 15.54
N ALA A 245 18.77 9.53 14.27
CA ALA A 245 17.69 8.63 13.91
C ALA A 245 18.16 7.19 14.11
N VAL A 246 17.40 6.38 14.86
CA VAL A 246 17.72 4.97 15.10
C VAL A 246 16.76 4.10 14.31
N VAL A 247 17.29 3.14 13.55
CA VAL A 247 16.53 2.04 12.94
C VAL A 247 16.84 0.78 13.73
N ALA A 248 15.83 0.17 14.34
CA ALA A 248 16.02 -0.99 15.22
C ALA A 248 15.17 -2.18 14.78
N GLY A 249 15.77 -3.37 14.83
CA GLY A 249 15.08 -4.66 14.76
C GLY A 249 15.31 -5.48 13.49
N CYS A 250 15.89 -4.91 12.43
CA CYS A 250 16.23 -5.63 11.19
C CYS A 250 17.16 -6.82 11.48
N GLY A 251 16.59 -8.03 11.45
CA GLY A 251 17.28 -9.27 11.83
C GLY A 251 17.83 -9.28 13.26
N GLY A 252 17.19 -8.57 14.19
CA GLY A 252 17.69 -8.37 15.55
C GLY A 252 17.55 -9.58 16.48
N GLY A 253 16.79 -10.61 16.07
CA GLY A 253 16.65 -11.86 16.81
C GLY A 253 16.25 -11.67 18.27
N SER A 254 16.75 -12.53 19.15
CA SER A 254 16.50 -12.39 20.60
C SER A 254 17.37 -11.30 21.21
N ALA A 255 18.55 -11.03 20.64
CA ALA A 255 19.48 -10.00 21.12
C ALA A 255 18.86 -8.59 21.14
N MET A 256 17.90 -8.31 20.24
CA MET A 256 17.19 -7.03 20.19
C MET A 256 16.45 -6.69 21.50
N ALA A 257 16.02 -7.69 22.28
CA ALA A 257 15.35 -7.45 23.56
C ALA A 257 16.20 -6.62 24.53
N ALA A 258 17.54 -6.81 24.52
CA ALA A 258 18.45 -6.13 25.43
C ALA A 258 18.63 -4.63 25.13
N PHE A 259 18.37 -4.21 23.88
CA PHE A 259 18.55 -2.83 23.44
C PHE A 259 17.24 -2.08 23.20
N LEU A 260 16.09 -2.78 23.16
CA LEU A 260 14.81 -2.16 22.82
C LEU A 260 14.46 -0.98 23.73
N LEU A 261 14.59 -1.16 25.05
CA LEU A 261 14.27 -0.11 26.02
C LEU A 261 15.18 1.12 25.82
N GLU A 262 16.47 0.88 25.63
CA GLU A 262 17.47 1.93 25.42
C GLU A 262 17.16 2.77 24.17
N VAL A 263 16.88 2.13 23.03
CA VAL A 263 16.57 2.86 21.79
C VAL A 263 15.24 3.59 21.88
N VAL A 264 14.24 3.03 22.57
CA VAL A 264 12.95 3.67 22.81
C VAL A 264 13.09 4.91 23.69
N GLN A 265 13.96 4.88 24.70
CA GLN A 265 14.11 6.00 25.63
C GLN A 265 15.02 7.11 25.11
N ARG A 266 16.14 6.76 24.47
CA ARG A 266 17.22 7.71 24.21
C ARG A 266 17.21 8.31 22.82
N SER A 267 16.69 7.60 21.80
CA SER A 267 16.81 8.07 20.41
C SER A 267 15.97 9.32 20.13
N LYS A 268 16.47 10.25 19.31
CA LYS A 268 15.70 11.42 18.86
C LYS A 268 14.57 11.01 17.93
N TYR A 269 14.91 10.26 16.89
CA TYR A 269 13.95 9.64 15.97
C TYR A 269 14.11 8.13 15.99
N LEU A 270 13.01 7.40 15.84
CA LEU A 270 13.01 5.95 15.95
C LEU A 270 12.21 5.30 14.82
N VAL A 271 12.81 4.32 14.16
CA VAL A 271 12.13 3.40 13.25
C VAL A 271 12.22 2.01 13.86
N LEU A 272 11.08 1.42 14.19
CA LEU A 272 11.00 0.03 14.67
C LEU A 272 10.49 -0.87 13.55
N ASP A 273 11.30 -1.86 13.19
CA ASP A 273 10.94 -2.89 12.21
C ASP A 273 11.18 -4.30 12.78
N ALA A 274 10.57 -5.30 12.16
CA ALA A 274 10.86 -6.72 12.40
C ALA A 274 10.93 -7.10 13.90
N ASP A 275 12.09 -7.56 14.38
CA ASP A 275 12.23 -8.10 15.73
C ASP A 275 12.02 -7.06 16.82
N ALA A 276 12.28 -5.77 16.56
CA ALA A 276 11.97 -4.73 17.53
C ALA A 276 10.46 -4.59 17.74
N LEU A 277 9.65 -4.76 16.68
CA LEU A 277 8.18 -4.80 16.79
C LEU A 277 7.70 -6.05 17.54
N ASN A 278 8.37 -7.19 17.31
CA ASN A 278 8.06 -8.45 17.99
C ASN A 278 8.28 -8.33 19.51
N HIS A 279 9.43 -7.78 19.91
CA HIS A 279 9.74 -7.55 21.32
C HIS A 279 8.89 -6.44 21.94
N LEU A 280 8.57 -5.39 21.19
CA LEU A 280 7.66 -4.33 21.64
C LEU A 280 6.28 -4.90 21.99
N ALA A 281 5.76 -5.82 21.18
CA ALA A 281 4.47 -6.46 21.44
C ALA A 281 4.45 -7.27 22.74
N LEU A 282 5.61 -7.73 23.24
CA LEU A 282 5.74 -8.56 24.43
C LEU A 282 6.17 -7.79 25.69
N SER A 283 6.85 -6.64 25.53
CA SER A 283 7.43 -5.89 26.65
C SER A 283 6.58 -4.71 27.06
N VAL A 284 5.75 -4.87 28.10
CA VAL A 284 4.90 -3.80 28.66
C VAL A 284 5.70 -2.53 28.98
N GLU A 285 6.90 -2.69 29.54
CA GLU A 285 7.79 -1.57 29.85
C GLU A 285 8.17 -0.77 28.60
N ALA A 286 8.59 -1.45 27.52
CA ALA A 286 8.88 -0.77 26.25
C ALA A 286 7.63 -0.08 25.67
N GLN A 287 6.43 -0.63 25.87
CA GLN A 287 5.19 0.03 25.42
C GLN A 287 4.91 1.32 26.19
N LEU A 288 5.10 1.29 27.51
CA LEU A 288 4.93 2.47 28.36
C LEU A 288 5.93 3.57 27.97
N GLU A 289 7.19 3.21 27.75
CA GLU A 289 8.20 4.18 27.34
C GLU A 289 7.96 4.71 25.93
N LEU A 290 7.48 3.87 25.00
CA LEU A 290 7.09 4.33 23.66
C LEU A 290 5.98 5.38 23.74
N ALA A 291 4.98 5.16 24.61
CA ALA A 291 3.89 6.11 24.82
C ALA A 291 4.33 7.43 25.47
N ARG A 292 5.50 7.48 26.13
CA ARG A 292 6.07 8.71 26.69
C ARG A 292 6.89 9.52 25.68
N ARG A 293 7.25 8.94 24.53
CA ARG A 293 7.99 9.67 23.50
C ARG A 293 7.17 10.83 22.96
N ALA A 294 7.83 11.87 22.49
CA ALA A 294 7.17 12.99 21.83
C ALA A 294 6.43 12.50 20.57
N PRO A 295 5.17 12.94 20.34
CA PRO A 295 4.45 12.64 19.11
C PRO A 295 5.25 13.03 17.87
N GLY A 296 5.15 12.25 16.79
CA GLY A 296 5.88 12.55 15.56
C GLY A 296 7.40 12.39 15.71
N THR A 297 7.85 11.41 16.49
CA THR A 297 9.29 11.02 16.55
C THR A 297 9.54 9.55 16.24
N THR A 298 8.47 8.76 16.07
CA THR A 298 8.57 7.30 15.94
C THR A 298 7.75 6.80 14.75
N VAL A 299 8.35 5.91 13.96
CA VAL A 299 7.73 5.17 12.87
C VAL A 299 7.80 3.67 13.19
N LEU A 300 6.68 2.96 13.06
CA LEU A 300 6.62 1.50 13.13
C LEU A 300 6.29 0.98 11.73
N THR A 301 7.01 -0.04 11.26
CA THR A 301 6.85 -0.57 9.89
C THR A 301 6.31 -2.01 9.84
N PRO A 302 5.20 -2.35 10.52
CA PRO A 302 4.76 -3.74 10.59
C PRO A 302 4.28 -4.27 9.24
N HIS A 303 4.62 -5.52 8.92
CA HIS A 303 3.85 -6.34 7.99
C HIS A 303 2.58 -6.88 8.69
N PRO A 304 1.61 -7.50 8.00
CA PRO A 304 0.34 -7.91 8.62
C PRO A 304 0.45 -8.81 9.86
N LEU A 305 1.42 -9.74 9.91
CA LEU A 305 1.61 -10.61 11.10
C LEU A 305 2.15 -9.86 12.32
N GLU A 306 3.10 -8.94 12.14
CA GLU A 306 3.62 -8.03 13.18
C GLU A 306 2.52 -7.09 13.68
N ALA A 307 1.74 -6.50 12.77
CA ALA A 307 0.59 -5.66 13.13
C ALA A 307 -0.43 -6.44 13.96
N ALA A 308 -0.75 -7.66 13.56
CA ALA A 308 -1.65 -8.54 14.29
C ALA A 308 -1.14 -8.82 15.71
N ARG A 309 0.16 -9.08 15.88
CA ARG A 309 0.80 -9.26 17.18
C ARG A 309 0.70 -8.01 18.05
N LEU A 310 1.01 -6.82 17.51
CA LEU A 310 0.88 -5.53 18.21
C LEU A 310 -0.56 -5.21 18.63
N MET A 311 -1.53 -5.65 17.84
CA MET A 311 -2.96 -5.46 18.09
C MET A 311 -3.60 -6.59 18.92
N ALA A 312 -2.87 -7.66 19.23
CA ALA A 312 -3.42 -8.89 19.81
C ALA A 312 -4.62 -9.45 19.03
N THR A 313 -4.51 -9.51 17.70
CA THR A 313 -5.53 -10.07 16.79
C THR A 313 -4.89 -11.02 15.76
N SER A 314 -5.63 -11.42 14.73
CA SER A 314 -5.12 -12.21 13.61
C SER A 314 -4.69 -11.34 12.42
N ALA A 315 -3.76 -11.84 11.59
CA ALA A 315 -3.40 -11.18 10.34
C ALA A 315 -4.59 -11.08 9.38
N SER A 316 -5.53 -12.03 9.40
CA SER A 316 -6.75 -11.94 8.61
C SER A 316 -7.63 -10.75 9.03
N ALA A 317 -7.74 -10.45 10.33
CA ALA A 317 -8.48 -9.29 10.81
C ALA A 317 -7.81 -7.97 10.42
N VAL A 318 -6.47 -7.92 10.44
CA VAL A 318 -5.71 -6.75 9.93
C VAL A 318 -5.92 -6.57 8.42
N GLN A 319 -5.90 -7.66 7.66
CA GLN A 319 -6.06 -7.61 6.19
C GLN A 319 -7.49 -7.27 5.78
N ALA A 320 -8.50 -7.66 6.57
CA ALA A 320 -9.91 -7.39 6.29
C ALA A 320 -10.24 -5.88 6.24
N ASP A 321 -9.52 -5.06 7.02
CA ASP A 321 -9.59 -3.60 6.95
C ASP A 321 -8.26 -2.96 7.37
N ARG A 322 -7.38 -2.80 6.38
CA ARG A 322 -6.02 -2.30 6.58
C ARG A 322 -5.97 -0.83 6.97
N LEU A 323 -6.92 -0.02 6.48
CA LEU A 323 -6.98 1.41 6.80
C LEU A 323 -7.30 1.58 8.29
N VAL A 324 -8.34 0.90 8.76
CA VAL A 324 -8.75 0.94 10.17
C VAL A 324 -7.67 0.34 11.07
N ALA A 325 -7.05 -0.78 10.66
CA ALA A 325 -5.98 -1.41 11.44
C ALA A 325 -4.76 -0.48 11.61
N ALA A 326 -4.31 0.16 10.52
CA ALA A 326 -3.20 1.11 10.56
C ALA A 326 -3.53 2.33 11.42
N GLN A 327 -4.73 2.91 11.28
CA GLN A 327 -5.14 4.07 12.08
C GLN A 327 -5.25 3.73 13.57
N ARG A 328 -5.81 2.57 13.93
CA ARG A 328 -5.88 2.11 15.32
C ARG A 328 -4.50 1.94 15.96
N LEU A 329 -3.53 1.42 15.20
CA LEU A 329 -2.14 1.36 15.66
C LEU A 329 -1.54 2.75 15.83
N ALA A 330 -1.77 3.67 14.89
CA ALA A 330 -1.26 5.03 14.97
C ALA A 330 -1.80 5.74 16.22
N ASP A 331 -3.11 5.68 16.44
CA ASP A 331 -3.77 6.32 17.57
C ASP A 331 -3.37 5.68 18.92
N ARG A 332 -3.26 4.35 18.98
CA ARG A 332 -2.87 3.65 20.22
C ARG A 332 -1.47 4.02 20.68
N TRP A 333 -0.53 4.10 19.75
CA TRP A 333 0.90 4.26 20.07
C TRP A 333 1.41 5.68 19.85
N GLN A 334 0.56 6.59 19.36
CA GLN A 334 0.92 7.98 19.01
C GLN A 334 2.12 8.05 18.04
N CYS A 335 2.19 7.09 17.13
CA CYS A 335 3.30 6.91 16.19
C CYS A 335 2.81 6.93 14.75
N VAL A 336 3.72 7.16 13.81
CA VAL A 336 3.46 6.89 12.40
C VAL A 336 3.53 5.38 12.16
N ILE A 337 2.55 4.84 11.46
CA ILE A 337 2.49 3.41 11.11
C ILE A 337 2.64 3.27 9.60
N VAL A 338 3.58 2.45 9.17
CA VAL A 338 3.70 1.98 7.78
C VAL A 338 3.28 0.51 7.75
N LEU A 339 1.99 0.26 7.51
CA LEU A 339 1.44 -1.08 7.38
C LEU A 339 1.77 -1.65 5.99
N LYS A 340 2.83 -2.46 5.94
CA LYS A 340 3.38 -3.04 4.71
C LYS A 340 2.39 -4.01 4.05
N GLY A 341 2.41 -4.05 2.72
CA GLY A 341 1.58 -4.94 1.90
C GLY A 341 1.18 -4.29 0.56
N SER A 342 0.37 -4.98 -0.25
CA SER A 342 -0.13 -4.48 -1.54
C SER A 342 -0.93 -3.18 -1.33
N GLY A 343 -0.40 -2.04 -1.79
CA GLY A 343 -0.93 -0.74 -1.37
C GLY A 343 -0.59 -0.48 0.09
N SER A 344 0.68 -0.15 0.37
CA SER A 344 1.11 0.07 1.76
C SER A 344 0.37 1.28 2.34
N VAL A 345 -0.11 1.14 3.58
CA VAL A 345 -0.91 2.17 4.26
C VAL A 345 -0.01 2.90 5.25
N VAL A 346 0.08 4.22 5.13
CA VAL A 346 0.78 5.09 6.08
C VAL A 346 -0.26 5.84 6.89
N ALA A 347 -0.26 5.66 8.21
CA ALA A 347 -1.20 6.31 9.12
C ALA A 347 -0.47 7.10 10.20
N ALA A 348 -1.09 8.16 10.71
CA ALA A 348 -0.60 8.95 11.82
C ALA A 348 -1.78 9.45 12.68
N PRO A 349 -1.56 9.79 13.96
CA PRO A 349 -2.63 10.29 14.82
C PRO A 349 -3.28 11.56 14.25
N GLY A 350 -4.61 11.62 14.29
CA GLY A 350 -5.36 12.85 14.01
C GLY A 350 -5.47 13.26 12.54
N GLN A 351 -5.06 12.42 11.58
CA GLN A 351 -5.23 12.69 10.14
C GLN A 351 -5.57 11.43 9.33
N PRO A 352 -6.24 11.56 8.18
CA PRO A 352 -6.57 10.41 7.34
C PRO A 352 -5.31 9.68 6.84
N PRO A 353 -5.33 8.34 6.75
CA PRO A 353 -4.22 7.55 6.24
C PRO A 353 -3.96 7.78 4.75
N HIS A 354 -2.75 7.48 4.31
CA HIS A 354 -2.34 7.50 2.91
C HIS A 354 -2.13 6.07 2.40
N ILE A 355 -2.72 5.74 1.25
CA ILE A 355 -2.41 4.50 0.52
C ILE A 355 -1.33 4.84 -0.51
N ILE A 356 -0.19 4.15 -0.47
CA ILE A 356 0.90 4.37 -1.42
C ILE A 356 0.76 3.38 -2.59
N PRO A 357 0.51 3.84 -3.83
CA PRO A 357 0.12 2.98 -4.95
C PRO A 357 1.29 2.29 -5.66
N THR A 358 2.53 2.66 -5.36
CA THR A 358 3.72 2.12 -6.01
C THR A 358 4.14 0.77 -5.44
N GLY A 359 4.89 0.00 -6.23
CA GLY A 359 5.46 -1.29 -5.85
C GLY A 359 4.58 -2.45 -6.27
N ASN A 360 5.19 -3.61 -6.50
CA ASN A 360 4.50 -4.79 -7.00
C ASN A 360 5.10 -6.06 -6.39
N ALA A 361 4.67 -7.23 -6.88
CA ALA A 361 5.08 -8.53 -6.36
C ALA A 361 6.60 -8.75 -6.37
N ARG A 362 7.38 -7.99 -7.14
CA ARG A 362 8.86 -8.06 -7.12
C ARG A 362 9.46 -7.70 -5.76
N LEU A 363 8.72 -6.99 -4.89
CA LEU A 363 9.16 -6.68 -3.53
C LEU A 363 8.92 -7.83 -2.53
N ALA A 364 8.23 -8.90 -2.93
CA ALA A 364 7.95 -10.06 -2.09
C ALA A 364 9.16 -11.00 -1.98
N THR A 365 10.30 -10.45 -1.56
CA THR A 365 11.53 -11.17 -1.28
C THR A 365 12.12 -10.71 0.06
N ALA A 366 12.96 -11.54 0.67
CA ALA A 366 13.58 -11.22 1.94
C ALA A 366 14.45 -9.97 1.85
N GLY A 367 14.43 -9.15 2.89
CA GLY A 367 15.26 -7.97 3.03
C GLY A 367 14.70 -6.66 2.47
N THR A 368 13.63 -6.68 1.67
CA THR A 368 13.02 -5.43 1.15
C THR A 368 12.45 -4.55 2.26
N GLY A 369 11.90 -5.17 3.31
CA GLY A 369 11.47 -4.47 4.53
C GLY A 369 12.63 -3.73 5.23
N ASP A 370 13.80 -4.37 5.33
CA ASP A 370 14.98 -3.75 5.95
C ASP A 370 15.45 -2.54 5.16
N VAL A 371 15.41 -2.63 3.83
CA VAL A 371 15.73 -1.51 2.93
C VAL A 371 14.77 -0.34 3.16
N LEU A 372 13.47 -0.61 3.29
CA LEU A 372 12.48 0.42 3.61
C LEU A 372 12.75 1.07 4.98
N ALA A 373 13.04 0.28 6.01
CA ALA A 373 13.33 0.79 7.35
C ALA A 373 14.55 1.72 7.36
N GLY A 374 15.63 1.32 6.69
CA GLY A 374 16.82 2.14 6.49
C GLY A 374 16.56 3.44 5.74
N LEU A 375 15.76 3.36 4.66
CA LEU A 375 15.37 4.53 3.88
C LEU A 375 14.57 5.54 4.72
N ILE A 376 13.59 5.08 5.51
CA ILE A 376 12.84 5.94 6.44
C ILE A 376 13.80 6.58 7.46
N GLY A 377 14.71 5.80 8.05
CA GLY A 377 15.71 6.31 9.00
C GLY A 377 16.53 7.47 8.43
N SER A 378 16.94 7.39 7.16
CA SER A 378 17.69 8.48 6.50
C SER A 378 16.89 9.78 6.36
N TYR A 379 15.58 9.69 6.14
CA TYR A 379 14.73 10.88 5.98
C TYR A 379 14.46 11.52 7.34
N LEU A 380 14.27 10.71 8.38
CA LEU A 380 14.16 11.19 9.76
C LEU A 380 15.44 11.87 10.24
N ALA A 381 16.62 11.33 9.89
CA ALA A 381 17.90 11.97 10.23
C ALA A 381 18.03 13.38 9.65
N ARG A 382 17.39 13.63 8.49
CA ARG A 382 17.30 14.95 7.84
C ARG A 382 16.20 15.85 8.43
N GLN A 383 15.62 15.46 9.56
CA GLN A 383 14.58 16.19 10.29
C GLN A 383 13.32 16.45 9.46
N GLN A 384 13.02 15.55 8.53
CA GLN A 384 11.73 15.57 7.84
C GLN A 384 10.60 15.17 8.79
N GLU A 385 9.42 15.70 8.54
CA GLU A 385 8.20 15.31 9.26
C GLU A 385 7.93 13.80 9.02
N PRO A 386 7.80 12.97 10.07
CA PRO A 386 7.82 11.51 9.92
C PRO A 386 6.73 10.91 9.03
N PHE A 387 5.53 11.47 9.01
CA PHE A 387 4.45 10.96 8.17
C PHE A 387 4.77 11.19 6.69
N SER A 388 5.19 12.41 6.34
CA SER A 388 5.60 12.80 4.99
C SER A 388 6.86 12.03 4.56
N ALA A 389 7.83 11.87 5.45
CA ALA A 389 9.04 11.07 5.24
C ALA A 389 8.70 9.59 4.96
N SER A 390 7.78 9.01 5.74
CA SER A 390 7.34 7.63 5.56
C SER A 390 6.60 7.44 4.23
N CYS A 391 5.68 8.34 3.88
CA CYS A 391 5.02 8.34 2.58
C CYS A 391 6.04 8.39 1.43
N ALA A 392 7.02 9.29 1.51
CA ALA A 392 8.06 9.44 0.50
C ALA A 392 8.95 8.21 0.37
N ALA A 393 9.35 7.60 1.49
CA ALA A 393 10.20 6.41 1.51
C ALA A 393 9.48 5.21 0.89
N VAL A 394 8.24 4.95 1.31
CA VAL A 394 7.41 3.88 0.75
C VAL A 394 7.19 4.08 -0.76
N TYR A 395 6.94 5.32 -1.19
CA TYR A 395 6.75 5.64 -2.61
C TYR A 395 8.01 5.35 -3.43
N ARG A 396 9.19 5.86 -3.00
CA ARG A 396 10.44 5.63 -3.74
C ARG A 396 10.83 4.16 -3.76
N HIS A 397 10.69 3.46 -2.63
CA HIS A 397 10.91 2.02 -2.52
C HIS A 397 10.02 1.22 -3.48
N GLY A 398 8.72 1.53 -3.53
CA GLY A 398 7.79 0.91 -4.48
C GLY A 398 8.12 1.22 -5.94
N LYS A 399 8.46 2.47 -6.24
CA LYS A 399 8.75 2.93 -7.60
C LYS A 399 9.93 2.19 -8.23
N VAL A 400 10.95 1.83 -7.45
CA VAL A 400 12.06 1.00 -7.96
C VAL A 400 11.54 -0.33 -8.49
N ALA A 401 10.63 -1.00 -7.77
CA ALA A 401 10.06 -2.25 -8.22
C ALA A 401 9.17 -2.10 -9.45
N ASP A 402 8.45 -0.99 -9.58
CA ASP A 402 7.61 -0.68 -10.75
C ASP A 402 8.47 -0.45 -12.00
N GLN A 403 9.64 0.18 -11.83
CA GLN A 403 10.58 0.47 -12.91
C GLN A 403 11.59 -0.66 -13.16
N TRP A 404 11.55 -1.74 -12.38
CA TRP A 404 12.47 -2.86 -12.53
C TRP A 404 12.23 -3.59 -13.86
N PRO A 405 13.23 -3.69 -14.76
CA PRO A 405 13.04 -4.28 -16.08
C PRO A 405 12.72 -5.78 -16.03
N ASP A 406 11.76 -6.24 -16.85
CA ASP A 406 11.45 -7.68 -16.96
C ASP A 406 12.66 -8.52 -17.40
N SER A 407 13.53 -7.93 -18.22
CA SER A 407 14.77 -8.57 -18.68
C SER A 407 15.85 -8.68 -17.59
N ALA A 408 15.72 -7.96 -16.47
CA ALA A 408 16.71 -7.93 -15.39
C ALA A 408 16.55 -9.08 -14.37
N GLY A 409 15.55 -9.95 -14.56
CA GLY A 409 15.26 -11.06 -13.65
C GLY A 409 14.67 -10.58 -12.32
N ALA A 410 14.80 -11.41 -11.28
CA ALA A 410 14.26 -11.11 -9.95
C ALA A 410 14.95 -9.89 -9.31
N LEU A 411 14.15 -8.99 -8.73
CA LEU A 411 14.65 -7.88 -7.91
C LEU A 411 15.04 -8.41 -6.53
N THR A 412 16.34 -8.42 -6.22
CA THR A 412 16.83 -8.70 -4.86
C THR A 412 16.86 -7.45 -3.99
N ALA A 413 16.83 -7.60 -2.67
CA ALA A 413 16.97 -6.45 -1.75
C ALA A 413 18.27 -5.68 -1.95
N HIS A 414 19.37 -6.36 -2.33
CA HIS A 414 20.63 -5.66 -2.65
C HIS A 414 20.48 -4.78 -3.90
N GLN A 415 19.88 -5.28 -4.97
CA GLN A 415 19.62 -4.49 -6.18
C GLN A 415 18.66 -3.33 -5.92
N LEU A 416 17.68 -3.54 -5.04
CA LEU A 416 16.78 -2.49 -4.57
C LEU A 416 17.57 -1.36 -3.90
N VAL A 417 18.51 -1.66 -3.00
CA VAL A 417 19.42 -0.66 -2.41
C VAL A 417 20.21 0.10 -3.47
N LEU A 418 20.74 -0.60 -4.49
CA LEU A 418 21.53 0.05 -5.54
C LEU A 418 20.70 0.96 -6.46
N SER A 419 19.39 0.77 -6.50
CA SER A 419 18.46 1.48 -7.39
C SER A 419 17.71 2.62 -6.67
N LEU A 420 17.89 2.78 -5.36
CA LEU A 420 17.48 3.95 -4.58
C LEU A 420 18.43 5.12 -4.83
#